data_AF-A0A662H3N0-F1
#
_entry.id   AF-A0A662H3N0-F1
#
_cell.length_a   1.000
_cell.length_b   1.000
_cell.length_c   1.000
_cell.angle_alpha   90.00
_cell.angle_beta   90.00
_cell.angle_gamma   90.00
#
_symmetry.space_group_name_H-M   'P 1'
#
loop_
_entity.id
_entity.type
_entity.pdbx_description
1 polymer ?
#
loop_
_entity_poly.entity_id
_entity_poly.type
_entity_poly.pdbx_seq_one_letter_code
_entity_poly.pdbx_strand_id
1 'polypeptide(L)'
;MENGCMEGGHHILIGPPWTKTSSASSVREGTPVNQKIAKWRRWLDDIEKQICWDLLFKRKIFWQVQEIIRRNPKINKPNEFYEFLGRVYVDSAVMSVRRQVKIKIQKDSISLARLLKEIHDEPKLLSKAYFFEIYDLEPEVIEKVFAEYAGPGEYIDPNLVQSDLEISLEQSLGIWKDMQIGI
;
A
#
# COMPACT_ATOMS: atom_id res chain seq x y z
N MET A 1 40.46 -5.16 -12.02
CA MET A 1 40.86 -4.03 -11.16
C MET A 1 41.18 -2.87 -12.07
N GLU A 2 40.58 -1.70 -12.01
CA GLU A 2 39.33 -1.19 -11.47
C GLU A 2 39.18 0.20 -12.14
N ASN A 3 37.93 0.58 -12.41
CA ASN A 3 37.45 1.96 -12.60
C ASN A 3 37.86 2.72 -13.88
N GLY A 4 36.90 2.79 -14.80
CA GLY A 4 36.90 3.69 -15.95
C GLY A 4 35.48 3.96 -16.47
N CYS A 5 35.06 5.21 -16.29
CA CYS A 5 34.25 6.02 -17.20
C CYS A 5 32.79 5.63 -17.49
N MET A 6 31.85 6.54 -17.14
CA MET A 6 31.33 7.53 -18.09
C MET A 6 30.23 8.36 -17.40
N GLU A 7 30.55 9.60 -17.05
CA GLU A 7 29.56 10.67 -16.98
C GLU A 7 29.17 11.06 -18.42
N GLY A 8 27.87 11.23 -18.67
CA GLY A 8 27.33 11.63 -19.97
C GLY A 8 25.82 11.50 -19.98
N GLY A 9 25.13 12.59 -19.62
CA GLY A 9 23.70 12.61 -19.35
C GLY A 9 22.80 12.41 -20.57
N HIS A 10 21.73 11.63 -20.35
CA HIS A 10 20.40 11.94 -20.85
C HIS A 10 19.40 11.69 -19.72
N HIS A 11 18.73 12.77 -19.30
CA HIS A 11 17.65 12.78 -18.33
C HIS A 11 16.53 11.82 -18.72
N ILE A 12 16.31 10.74 -17.95
CA ILE A 12 14.98 10.28 -17.54
C ILE A 12 15.10 9.71 -16.11
N LEU A 13 14.99 10.60 -15.14
CA LEU A 13 14.68 10.29 -13.75
C LEU A 13 13.22 9.85 -13.65
N ILE A 14 12.88 8.57 -13.47
CA ILE A 14 11.65 8.17 -12.73
C ILE A 14 11.86 6.80 -12.05
N GLY A 15 12.65 6.79 -10.97
CA GLY A 15 12.41 5.84 -9.88
C GLY A 15 11.14 6.25 -9.12
N PRO A 16 10.37 5.32 -8.53
CA PRO A 16 9.17 5.70 -7.78
C PRO A 16 9.51 6.69 -6.64
N PRO A 17 8.70 7.74 -6.40
CA PRO A 17 9.04 8.86 -5.50
C PRO A 17 9.17 8.52 -4.00
N TRP A 18 8.86 7.29 -3.57
CA TRP A 18 8.70 6.97 -2.15
C TRP A 18 9.96 6.43 -1.46
N THR A 19 11.08 6.23 -2.16
CA THR A 19 12.27 5.62 -1.54
C THR A 19 13.29 6.60 -0.93
N LYS A 20 12.96 7.89 -0.74
CA LYS A 20 13.69 8.83 0.14
C LYS A 20 13.00 10.20 0.15
N THR A 21 11.99 10.35 0.99
CA THR A 21 11.82 11.59 1.74
C THR A 21 11.87 11.22 3.22
N SER A 22 13.02 11.53 3.80
CA SER A 22 13.14 11.76 5.23
C SER A 22 12.13 12.85 5.61
N SER A 23 10.95 12.45 6.09
CA SER A 23 10.09 13.26 6.97
C SER A 23 9.93 12.56 8.33
N ALA A 24 10.97 11.85 8.76
CA ALA A 24 11.10 11.34 10.13
C ALA A 24 11.68 12.42 11.07
N SER A 25 11.29 13.68 10.90
CA SER A 25 11.84 14.80 11.68
C SER A 25 10.76 15.84 11.98
N SER A 26 9.68 15.42 12.64
CA SER A 26 8.80 16.31 13.41
C SER A 26 7.97 15.58 14.48
N VAL A 27 8.26 14.31 14.77
CA VAL A 27 7.61 13.59 15.87
C VAL A 27 8.28 14.02 17.16
N ARG A 28 7.54 14.71 18.03
CA ARG A 28 8.02 15.11 19.35
C ARG A 28 8.35 13.86 20.18
N GLU A 29 9.60 13.73 20.61
CA GLU A 29 10.03 12.66 21.52
C GLU A 29 9.44 12.92 22.92
N GLY A 30 8.56 12.04 23.42
CA GLY A 30 8.09 12.08 24.81
C GLY A 30 6.68 11.57 25.11
N THR A 31 5.82 11.36 24.12
CA THR A 31 4.44 10.91 24.37
C THR A 31 4.39 9.41 24.75
N PRO A 32 3.68 9.00 25.81
CA PRO A 32 3.46 7.60 26.12
C PRO A 32 2.87 6.87 24.91
N VAL A 33 3.62 5.93 24.35
CA VAL A 33 3.22 5.22 23.14
C VAL A 33 2.00 4.36 23.45
N ASN A 34 0.85 4.75 22.91
CA ASN A 34 -0.34 3.92 22.93
C ASN A 34 -0.05 2.60 22.21
N GLN A 35 -0.15 1.49 22.94
CA GLN A 35 0.22 0.16 22.43
C GLN A 35 -0.58 -0.25 21.17
N LYS A 36 -1.84 0.20 21.04
CA LYS A 36 -2.64 -0.06 19.84
C LYS A 36 -2.15 0.76 18.66
N ILE A 37 -1.82 2.03 18.87
CA ILE A 37 -1.26 2.88 17.81
C ILE A 37 0.09 2.33 17.33
N ALA A 38 0.96 1.87 18.24
CA ALA A 38 2.22 1.21 17.88
C ALA A 38 2.01 -0.12 17.13
N LYS A 39 0.97 -0.87 17.48
CA LYS A 39 0.57 -2.06 16.72
C LYS A 39 0.11 -1.68 15.31
N TRP A 40 -0.77 -0.68 15.18
CA TRP A 40 -1.29 -0.21 13.91
C TRP A 40 -0.19 0.33 13.00
N ARG A 41 0.79 1.06 13.54
CA ARG A 41 1.98 1.51 12.79
C ARG A 41 2.76 0.33 12.21
N ARG A 42 3.07 -0.68 13.01
CA ARG A 42 3.75 -1.89 12.53
C ARG A 42 2.95 -2.62 11.45
N TRP A 43 1.63 -2.69 11.62
CA TRP A 43 0.74 -3.27 10.61
C TRP A 43 0.74 -2.49 9.31
N LEU A 44 0.71 -1.15 9.38
CA LEU A 44 0.83 -0.29 8.20
C LEU A 44 2.14 -0.55 7.46
N ASP A 45 3.27 -0.63 8.17
CA ASP A 45 4.57 -0.93 7.55
C ASP A 45 4.56 -2.28 6.81
N ASP A 46 3.95 -3.31 7.41
CA ASP A 46 3.85 -4.64 6.82
C ASP A 46 2.88 -4.67 5.63
N ILE A 47 1.75 -3.98 5.72
CA ILE A 47 0.76 -3.84 4.64
C ILE A 47 1.38 -3.08 3.48
N GLU A 48 2.05 -1.96 3.73
CA GLU A 48 2.74 -1.16 2.73
C GLU A 48 3.77 -2.02 1.99
N LYS A 49 4.62 -2.74 2.71
CA LYS A 49 5.61 -3.63 2.10
C LYS A 49 4.94 -4.67 1.18
N GLN A 50 3.87 -5.30 1.64
CA GLN A 50 3.14 -6.29 0.85
C GLN A 50 2.52 -5.67 -0.41
N ILE A 51 1.87 -4.50 -0.30
CA ILE A 51 1.26 -3.84 -1.46
C ILE A 51 2.33 -3.35 -2.44
N CYS A 52 3.34 -2.63 -1.95
CA CYS A 52 4.38 -2.03 -2.78
C CYS A 52 5.26 -3.08 -3.45
N TRP A 53 5.75 -4.07 -2.70
CA TRP A 53 6.67 -5.08 -3.24
C TRP A 53 5.94 -6.26 -3.88
N ASP A 54 4.95 -6.85 -3.20
CA ASP A 54 4.34 -8.09 -3.69
C ASP A 54 3.30 -7.86 -4.78
N LEU A 55 2.73 -6.66 -4.90
CA LEU A 55 1.72 -6.36 -5.91
C LEU A 55 2.23 -5.36 -6.94
N LEU A 56 2.58 -4.14 -6.52
CA LEU A 56 2.87 -3.05 -7.46
C LEU A 56 4.19 -3.26 -8.20
N PHE A 57 5.24 -3.67 -7.48
CA PHE A 57 6.55 -3.92 -8.10
C PHE A 57 6.52 -5.12 -9.04
N LYS A 58 5.90 -6.24 -8.63
CA LYS A 58 5.71 -7.42 -9.51
C LYS A 58 4.88 -7.08 -10.75
N ARG A 59 3.80 -6.30 -10.59
CA ARG A 59 3.01 -5.77 -11.72
C ARG A 59 3.86 -4.97 -12.68
N LYS A 60 4.68 -4.04 -12.18
CA LYS A 60 5.59 -3.25 -13.02
C LYS A 60 6.55 -4.15 -13.81
N ILE A 61 7.20 -5.10 -13.14
CA ILE A 61 8.13 -6.04 -13.80
C ILE A 61 7.41 -6.86 -14.86
N PHE A 62 6.25 -7.44 -14.54
CA PHE A 62 5.48 -8.26 -15.46
C PHE A 62 5.17 -7.49 -16.75
N TRP A 63 4.63 -6.28 -16.64
CA TRP A 63 4.29 -5.47 -17.82
C TRP A 63 5.52 -4.98 -18.60
N GLN A 64 6.64 -4.71 -17.93
CA GLN A 64 7.90 -4.40 -18.61
C GLN A 64 8.41 -5.59 -19.42
N VAL A 65 8.35 -6.81 -18.87
CA VAL A 65 8.72 -8.03 -19.58
C VAL A 65 7.79 -8.28 -20.76
N GLN A 66 6.46 -8.13 -20.58
CA GLN A 66 5.49 -8.25 -21.67
C GLN A 66 5.79 -7.26 -22.81
N GLU A 67 6.16 -6.02 -22.48
CA GLU A 67 6.49 -5.01 -23.48
C GLU A 67 7.79 -5.34 -24.24
N ILE A 68 8.80 -5.89 -23.56
CA ILE A 68 10.03 -6.37 -24.20
C ILE A 68 9.71 -7.51 -25.17
N ILE A 69 8.89 -8.48 -24.76
CA ILE A 69 8.49 -9.61 -25.61
C ILE A 69 7.74 -9.08 -26.83
N ARG A 70 6.75 -8.21 -26.65
CA ARG A 70 5.92 -7.65 -27.72
C ARG A 70 6.74 -6.90 -28.77
N ARG A 71 7.79 -6.18 -28.35
CA ARG A 71 8.68 -5.41 -29.25
C ARG A 71 9.72 -6.26 -29.99
N ASN A 72 9.93 -7.52 -29.62
CA ASN A 72 10.98 -8.35 -30.18
C ASN A 72 10.43 -9.59 -30.90
N PRO A 73 10.18 -9.53 -32.22
CA PRO A 73 9.60 -10.64 -33.00
C PRO A 73 10.40 -11.95 -32.93
N LYS A 74 11.71 -11.88 -32.65
CA LYS A 74 12.58 -13.06 -32.51
C LYS A 74 12.18 -13.94 -31.32
N ILE A 75 11.73 -13.32 -30.23
CA ILE A 75 11.36 -13.99 -28.97
C ILE A 75 9.85 -13.98 -28.73
N ASN A 76 9.08 -13.21 -29.51
CA ASN A 76 7.62 -13.17 -29.46
C ASN A 76 7.01 -14.41 -30.13
N LYS A 77 7.26 -15.57 -29.53
CA LYS A 77 6.71 -16.86 -29.94
C LYS A 77 6.07 -17.50 -28.72
N PRO A 78 4.85 -18.07 -28.85
CA PRO A 78 4.25 -18.85 -27.78
C PRO A 78 5.22 -19.91 -27.26
N ASN A 79 5.37 -19.99 -25.94
CA ASN A 79 6.14 -21.02 -25.27
C ASN A 79 5.63 -21.21 -23.84
N GLU A 80 5.90 -22.38 -23.27
CA GLU A 80 5.46 -22.77 -21.92
C GLU A 80 5.97 -21.82 -20.84
N PHE A 81 7.13 -21.19 -21.04
CA PHE A 81 7.70 -20.25 -20.08
C PHE A 81 6.85 -18.97 -19.97
N TYR A 82 6.33 -18.43 -21.07
CA TYR A 82 5.44 -17.25 -21.02
C TYR A 82 4.10 -17.56 -20.39
N GLU A 83 3.54 -18.75 -20.63
CA GLU A 83 2.33 -19.21 -19.95
C GLU A 83 2.55 -19.36 -18.44
N PHE A 84 3.66 -20.00 -18.05
CA PHE A 84 4.06 -20.12 -16.65
C PHE A 84 4.23 -18.75 -16.00
N LEU A 85 4.93 -17.80 -16.65
CA LEU A 85 5.11 -16.45 -16.14
C LEU A 85 3.77 -15.73 -15.94
N GLY A 86 2.83 -15.88 -16.89
CA GLY A 86 1.48 -15.36 -16.78
C GLY A 86 0.74 -15.92 -15.57
N ARG A 87 0.75 -17.25 -15.40
CA ARG A 87 0.10 -17.93 -14.27
C ARG A 87 0.68 -17.49 -12.93
N VAL A 88 2.01 -17.50 -12.79
CA VAL A 88 2.69 -17.09 -11.54
C VAL A 88 2.36 -15.64 -11.18
N TYR A 89 2.33 -14.74 -12.17
CA TYR A 89 1.94 -13.35 -11.94
C TYR A 89 0.49 -13.24 -11.45
N VAL A 90 -0.45 -13.89 -12.14
CA VAL A 90 -1.86 -13.88 -11.75
C VAL A 90 -2.06 -14.46 -10.36
N ASP A 91 -1.50 -15.64 -10.09
CA ASP A 91 -1.59 -16.30 -8.78
C ASP A 91 -1.03 -15.42 -7.67
N SER A 92 0.15 -14.82 -7.88
CA SER A 92 0.76 -13.91 -6.90
C SER A 92 -0.09 -12.67 -6.68
N ALA A 93 -0.63 -12.04 -7.74
CA ALA A 93 -1.43 -10.83 -7.62
C ALA A 93 -2.74 -11.10 -6.86
N VAL A 94 -3.42 -12.20 -7.21
CA VAL A 94 -4.66 -12.63 -6.56
C VAL A 94 -4.42 -12.94 -5.09
N MET A 95 -3.34 -13.65 -4.74
CA MET A 95 -3.01 -13.95 -3.35
C MET A 95 -2.69 -12.69 -2.54
N SER A 96 -1.99 -11.72 -3.12
CA SER A 96 -1.72 -10.43 -2.49
C SER A 96 -3.02 -9.66 -2.19
N VAL A 97 -3.94 -9.56 -3.16
CA VAL A 97 -5.24 -8.90 -2.97
C VAL A 97 -6.08 -9.65 -1.93
N ARG A 98 -6.18 -10.97 -2.06
CA ARG A 98 -6.93 -11.85 -1.13
C ARG A 98 -6.48 -11.65 0.31
N ARG A 99 -5.18 -11.42 0.55
CA ARG A 99 -4.64 -11.19 1.89
C ARG A 99 -5.17 -9.89 2.49
N GLN A 100 -5.22 -8.80 1.73
CA GLN A 100 -5.57 -7.48 2.25
C GLN A 100 -7.06 -7.31 2.61
N VAL A 101 -7.93 -8.06 1.93
CA VAL A 101 -9.40 -7.96 2.09
C VAL A 101 -9.95 -8.90 3.17
N LYS A 102 -9.08 -9.69 3.82
CA LYS A 102 -9.48 -10.67 4.84
C LYS A 102 -9.75 -10.01 6.18
N ILE A 103 -10.98 -10.16 6.69
CA ILE A 103 -11.38 -9.69 8.03
C ILE A 103 -11.27 -10.81 9.09
N LYS A 104 -11.52 -12.09 8.70
CA LYS A 104 -11.78 -13.20 9.65
C LYS A 104 -10.71 -14.31 9.75
N ILE A 105 -9.50 -14.14 9.21
CA ILE A 105 -8.45 -15.16 9.40
C ILE A 105 -7.85 -15.07 10.81
N GLN A 106 -7.34 -16.20 11.30
CA GLN A 106 -6.71 -16.41 12.61
C GLN A 106 -6.01 -15.17 13.16
N LYS A 107 -6.06 -15.03 14.49
CA LYS A 107 -5.64 -13.89 15.33
C LYS A 107 -4.34 -13.17 14.92
N ASP A 108 -3.50 -13.82 14.12
CA ASP A 108 -2.15 -13.39 13.75
C ASP A 108 -2.00 -12.85 12.31
N SER A 109 -3.02 -12.92 11.44
CA SER A 109 -2.86 -12.37 10.07
C SER A 109 -3.12 -10.85 10.02
N ILE A 110 -2.14 -10.11 9.49
CA ILE A 110 -2.19 -8.67 9.24
C ILE A 110 -2.84 -8.42 7.86
N SER A 111 -3.84 -7.55 7.81
CA SER A 111 -4.52 -7.14 6.57
C SER A 111 -5.04 -5.71 6.69
N LEU A 112 -5.15 -5.01 5.56
CA LEU A 112 -5.74 -3.67 5.50
C LEU A 112 -7.17 -3.64 6.05
N ALA A 113 -8.03 -4.59 5.65
CA ALA A 113 -9.41 -4.63 6.12
C ALA A 113 -9.51 -4.80 7.65
N ARG A 114 -8.60 -5.57 8.27
CA ARG A 114 -8.57 -5.73 9.72
C ARG A 114 -8.06 -4.47 10.42
N LEU A 115 -7.06 -3.79 9.86
CA LEU A 115 -6.59 -2.51 10.38
C LEU A 115 -7.72 -1.47 10.36
N LEU A 116 -8.40 -1.31 9.22
CA LEU A 116 -9.53 -0.40 9.07
C LEU A 116 -10.66 -0.74 10.05
N LYS A 117 -10.96 -2.03 10.24
CA LYS A 117 -11.96 -2.46 11.23
C LYS A 117 -11.59 -2.05 12.66
N GLU A 118 -10.33 -2.21 13.06
CA GLU A 118 -9.89 -1.80 14.39
C GLU A 118 -9.91 -0.28 14.58
N ILE A 119 -9.55 0.50 13.54
CA ILE A 119 -9.65 1.96 13.56
C ILE A 119 -11.11 2.40 13.66
N HIS A 120 -12.00 1.78 12.89
CA HIS A 120 -13.44 2.03 12.95
C HIS A 120 -14.01 1.76 14.36
N ASP A 121 -13.55 0.71 15.03
CA ASP A 121 -14.04 0.33 16.36
C ASP A 121 -13.50 1.26 17.46
N GLU A 122 -12.35 1.88 17.25
CA GLU A 122 -11.68 2.75 18.23
C GLU A 122 -11.19 4.08 17.63
N PRO A 123 -12.09 4.90 17.06
CA PRO A 123 -11.71 6.07 16.29
C PRO A 123 -11.06 7.15 17.16
N LYS A 124 -11.41 7.20 18.45
CA LYS A 124 -10.89 8.15 19.45
C LYS A 124 -9.38 8.09 19.63
N LEU A 125 -8.73 6.98 19.26
CA LEU A 125 -7.28 6.85 19.32
C LEU A 125 -6.56 7.69 18.26
N LEU A 126 -7.23 7.96 17.14
CA LEU A 126 -6.76 8.88 16.09
C LEU A 126 -7.54 10.19 16.21
N SER A 127 -7.31 10.88 17.32
CA SER A 127 -7.91 12.19 17.59
C SER A 127 -7.11 13.33 17.00
N LYS A 128 -7.77 14.47 16.81
CA LYS A 128 -7.13 15.73 16.45
C LYS A 128 -6.09 16.12 17.51
N ALA A 129 -6.41 16.00 18.79
CA ALA A 129 -5.47 16.22 19.90
C ALA A 129 -4.21 15.37 19.77
N TYR A 130 -4.36 14.07 19.50
CA TYR A 130 -3.22 13.19 19.24
C TYR A 130 -2.42 13.63 18.01
N PHE A 131 -3.08 14.10 16.95
CA PHE A 131 -2.44 14.62 15.75
C PHE A 131 -1.59 15.88 16.05
N PHE A 132 -2.09 16.78 16.90
CA PHE A 132 -1.35 17.95 17.40
C PHE A 132 -0.13 17.59 18.26
N GLU A 133 -0.17 16.46 18.97
CA GLU A 133 0.96 16.01 19.78
C GLU A 133 2.11 15.45 18.94
N ILE A 134 1.80 14.79 17.82
CA ILE A 134 2.80 14.05 17.02
C ILE A 134 3.36 14.84 15.84
N TYR A 135 2.76 15.97 15.47
CA TYR A 135 3.24 16.82 14.38
C TYR A 135 3.72 18.16 14.91
N ASP A 136 4.97 18.51 14.57
CA ASP A 136 5.51 19.84 14.77
C ASP A 136 5.26 20.70 13.51
N LEU A 137 4.02 21.17 13.37
CA LEU A 137 3.54 22.02 12.28
C LEU A 137 2.67 23.16 12.83
N GLU A 138 2.45 24.20 12.03
CA GLU A 138 1.52 25.27 12.38
C GLU A 138 0.09 24.72 12.59
N PRO A 139 -0.64 25.17 13.64
CA PRO A 139 -1.97 24.67 13.97
C PRO A 139 -2.95 24.62 12.80
N GLU A 140 -2.94 25.66 11.95
CA GLU A 140 -3.84 25.76 10.79
C GLU A 140 -3.53 24.68 9.74
N VAL A 141 -2.26 24.28 9.62
CA VAL A 141 -1.84 23.19 8.73
C VAL A 141 -2.28 21.85 9.29
N ILE A 142 -2.09 21.63 10.60
CA ILE A 142 -2.52 20.41 11.29
C ILE A 142 -4.04 20.23 11.17
N GLU A 143 -4.82 21.28 11.41
CA GLU A 143 -6.28 21.24 11.27
C GLU A 143 -6.71 20.94 9.84
N LYS A 144 -6.10 21.60 8.85
CA LYS A 144 -6.42 21.38 7.44
C LYS A 144 -6.14 19.93 7.02
N VAL A 145 -4.96 19.41 7.36
CA VAL A 145 -4.56 18.03 7.03
C VAL A 145 -5.45 17.03 7.76
N PHE A 146 -5.75 17.27 9.04
CA PHE A 146 -6.68 16.41 9.78
C PHE A 146 -8.06 16.38 9.13
N ALA A 147 -8.62 17.55 8.79
CA ALA A 147 -9.92 17.65 8.15
C ALA A 147 -9.96 16.96 6.77
N GLU A 148 -8.87 17.02 6.01
CA GLU A 148 -8.73 16.38 4.69
C GLU A 148 -8.81 14.84 4.77
N TYR A 149 -8.11 14.22 5.73
CA TYR A 149 -7.97 12.76 5.79
C TYR A 149 -8.86 12.08 6.83
N ALA A 150 -9.20 12.77 7.92
CA ALA A 150 -9.92 12.23 9.07
C ALA A 150 -11.32 12.84 9.23
N GLY A 151 -11.67 13.86 8.43
CA GLY A 151 -12.93 14.58 8.52
C GLY A 151 -12.90 15.73 9.55
N PRO A 152 -13.95 16.57 9.59
CA PRO A 152 -13.95 17.81 10.37
C PRO A 152 -14.07 17.61 11.89
N GLY A 153 -14.29 16.38 12.36
CA GLY A 153 -14.55 16.06 13.76
C GLY A 153 -13.32 16.13 14.68
N GLU A 154 -13.50 15.67 15.92
CA GLU A 154 -12.43 15.58 16.92
C GLU A 154 -11.58 14.31 16.81
N TYR A 155 -12.06 13.34 16.06
CA TYR A 155 -11.40 12.06 15.78
C TYR A 155 -11.78 11.61 14.37
N ILE A 156 -11.03 10.64 13.84
CA ILE A 156 -11.29 10.08 12.51
C ILE A 156 -12.76 9.68 12.33
N ASP A 157 -13.41 10.20 11.29
CA ASP A 157 -14.81 9.89 11.00
C ASP A 157 -14.97 8.40 10.71
N PRO A 158 -15.70 7.64 11.56
CA PRO A 158 -15.90 6.21 11.35
C PRO A 158 -16.59 5.90 10.02
N ASN A 159 -17.39 6.82 9.48
CA ASN A 159 -18.07 6.62 8.20
C ASN A 159 -17.09 6.65 7.02
N LEU A 160 -16.02 7.44 7.09
CA LEU A 160 -14.94 7.41 6.10
C LEU A 160 -14.26 6.04 6.12
N VAL A 161 -13.92 5.56 7.32
CA VAL A 161 -13.27 4.25 7.51
C VAL A 161 -14.18 3.10 7.05
N GLN A 162 -15.48 3.21 7.31
CA GLN A 162 -16.48 2.23 6.85
C GLN A 162 -16.61 2.23 5.33
N SER A 163 -16.62 3.41 4.70
CA SER A 163 -16.66 3.53 3.23
C SER A 163 -15.44 2.88 2.58
N ASP A 164 -14.24 3.11 3.14
CA ASP A 164 -13.00 2.48 2.66
C ASP A 164 -13.04 0.95 2.82
N LEU A 165 -13.62 0.46 3.91
CA LEU A 165 -13.79 -0.97 4.16
C LEU A 165 -14.75 -1.60 3.12
N GLU A 166 -15.86 -0.93 2.82
CA GLU A 166 -16.84 -1.38 1.83
C GLU A 166 -16.25 -1.40 0.41
N ILE A 167 -15.59 -0.33 -0.01
CA ILE A 167 -14.88 -0.26 -1.30
C ILE A 167 -13.87 -1.40 -1.43
N SER A 168 -13.09 -1.65 -0.38
CA SER A 168 -12.10 -2.74 -0.35
C SER A 168 -12.74 -4.11 -0.55
N LEU A 169 -13.91 -4.34 0.06
CA LEU A 169 -14.65 -5.60 -0.04
C LEU A 169 -15.33 -5.76 -1.40
N GLU A 170 -16.01 -4.73 -1.91
CA GLU A 170 -16.71 -4.75 -3.20
C GLU A 170 -15.75 -4.99 -4.36
N GLN A 171 -14.63 -4.26 -4.42
CA GLN A 171 -13.60 -4.46 -5.44
C GLN A 171 -13.05 -5.89 -5.40
N SER A 172 -12.90 -6.45 -4.20
CA SER A 172 -12.47 -7.83 -4.06
C SER A 172 -13.48 -8.80 -4.66
N LEU A 173 -14.77 -8.65 -4.34
CA LEU A 173 -15.85 -9.51 -4.81
C LEU A 173 -16.02 -9.44 -6.33
N GLY A 174 -15.82 -8.25 -6.92
CA GLY A 174 -15.78 -8.08 -8.38
C GLY A 174 -14.67 -8.90 -9.03
N ILE A 175 -13.44 -8.81 -8.51
CA ILE A 175 -12.30 -9.60 -8.99
C ILE A 175 -12.58 -11.12 -8.89
N TRP A 176 -13.21 -11.57 -7.80
CA TRP A 176 -13.56 -12.99 -7.64
C TRP A 176 -14.62 -13.45 -8.65
N LYS A 177 -15.62 -12.60 -8.93
CA LYS A 177 -16.68 -12.92 -9.88
C LYS A 177 -16.12 -13.03 -11.31
N ASP A 178 -15.26 -12.10 -11.71
CA ASP A 178 -14.63 -12.11 -13.03
C ASP A 178 -13.67 -13.29 -13.22
N MET A 179 -13.00 -13.71 -12.15
CA MET A 179 -12.08 -14.85 -12.18
C MET A 179 -12.79 -16.22 -12.18
N GLN A 180 -14.01 -16.32 -11.62
CA GLN A 180 -14.81 -17.55 -11.71
C GLN A 180 -15.44 -17.80 -13.09
N ILE A 181 -15.52 -16.76 -13.94
CA ILE A 181 -16.08 -16.87 -15.29
C ILE A 181 -14.99 -17.27 -16.31
N GLY A 182 -13.73 -17.31 -15.90
CA GLY A 182 -12.57 -17.64 -16.74
C GLY A 182 -12.04 -19.08 -16.63
N ILE A 183 -12.80 -20.02 -16.06
CA ILE A 183 -12.47 -21.46 -16.00
C ILE A 183 -13.49 -22.27 -16.80
#